data_AF-A0A359CBM4-F1
#
_entry.id   AF-A0A359CBM4-F1
#
_cell.length_a   1.000
_cell.length_b   1.000
_cell.length_c   1.000
_cell.angle_alpha   90.00
_cell.angle_beta   90.00
_cell.angle_gamma   90.00
#
_symmetry.space_group_name_H-M   'P 1'
#
loop_
_entity.id
_entity.type
_entity.pdbx_description
1 polymer ?
#
loop_
_entity_poly.entity_id
_entity_poly.type
_entity_poly.pdbx_seq_one_letter_code
_entity_poly.pdbx_strand_id
1 'polypeptide(L)'
;YFCLESLNTHGGDPYASIAELELSGEDGKPVSRQHWKVVYADSEETNDANNIASNVFDLQESTFWHTGYSTIAPPHPHQIVIDLGEDKAIGGFSYLPRPESGKPGMIKDYKVYVKKSPFKL
;
A
#
# COMPACT_ATOMS: atom_id res chain seq x y z
N TYR A 1 13.48 3.03 0.61
CA TYR A 1 12.41 2.16 0.06
C TYR A 1 11.66 1.49 1.18
N PHE A 2 10.33 1.55 1.11
CA PHE A 2 9.40 0.85 1.97
C PHE A 2 8.58 -0.14 1.13
N CYS A 3 8.37 -1.35 1.62
CA CYS A 3 7.51 -2.34 1.00
C CYS A 3 6.54 -2.89 2.05
N LEU A 4 5.26 -2.89 1.71
CA LEU A 4 4.22 -3.62 2.45
C LEU A 4 3.80 -4.82 1.61
N GLU A 5 3.91 -6.02 2.19
CA GLU A 5 3.46 -7.27 1.60
C GLU A 5 2.23 -7.79 2.36
N SER A 6 1.08 -7.81 1.69
CA SER A 6 -0.18 -8.34 2.19
C SER A 6 -0.26 -9.85 1.95
N LEU A 7 -0.44 -10.63 3.02
CA LEU A 7 -0.45 -12.09 2.96
C LEU A 7 -1.86 -12.69 2.88
N ASN A 8 -2.86 -12.01 3.43
CA ASN A 8 -4.26 -12.38 3.37
C ASN A 8 -5.16 -11.21 3.85
N THR A 9 -6.48 -11.40 3.73
CA THR A 9 -7.50 -10.48 4.22
C THR A 9 -8.32 -11.03 5.38
N HIS A 10 -9.02 -10.14 6.08
CA HIS A 10 -10.06 -10.50 7.03
C HIS A 10 -11.25 -11.21 6.36
N GLY A 11 -11.55 -10.90 5.10
CA GLY A 11 -12.64 -11.51 4.34
C GLY A 11 -12.29 -12.87 3.72
N GLY A 12 -11.01 -13.25 3.69
CA GLY A 12 -10.54 -14.45 2.97
C GLY A 12 -10.59 -14.31 1.45
N ASP A 13 -10.87 -13.09 0.96
CA ASP A 13 -10.84 -12.73 -0.46
C ASP A 13 -9.40 -12.57 -0.97
N PRO A 14 -9.15 -12.72 -2.28
CA PRO A 14 -7.81 -12.68 -2.87
C PRO A 14 -7.34 -11.26 -3.17
N TYR A 15 -7.84 -10.24 -2.47
CA TYR A 15 -7.56 -8.84 -2.82
C TYR A 15 -6.75 -8.12 -1.73
N ALA A 16 -6.15 -6.99 -2.08
CA ALA A 16 -5.62 -6.05 -1.11
C ALA A 16 -6.09 -4.64 -1.45
N SER A 17 -6.39 -3.85 -0.42
CA SER A 17 -6.76 -2.44 -0.55
C SER A 17 -6.18 -1.59 0.57
N ILE A 18 -5.81 -0.36 0.21
CA ILE A 18 -5.17 0.60 1.10
C ILE A 18 -5.64 1.99 0.73
N ALA A 19 -6.28 2.70 1.65
CA ALA A 19 -6.64 4.10 1.46
C ALA A 19 -5.43 5.01 1.67
N GLU A 20 -4.78 4.91 2.82
CA GLU A 20 -3.62 5.75 3.13
C GLU A 20 -2.52 4.94 3.83
N LEU A 21 -1.28 5.26 3.47
CA LEU A 21 -0.05 4.86 4.16
C LEU A 21 0.70 6.09 4.64
N GLU A 22 1.11 6.05 5.89
CA GLU A 22 2.02 7.02 6.47
C GLU A 22 3.21 6.31 7.10
N LEU A 23 4.38 6.94 7.04
CA LEU A 23 5.55 6.48 7.77
C LEU A 23 5.87 7.49 8.88
N SER A 24 6.33 7.00 10.02
CA SER A 24 6.86 7.83 11.08
C SER A 24 8.37 7.63 11.22
N GLY A 25 9.08 8.71 11.58
CA GLY A 25 10.49 8.65 11.94
C GLY A 25 10.69 7.97 13.30
N GLU A 26 11.95 7.74 13.67
CA GLU A 26 12.30 7.24 15.01
C GLU A 26 11.87 8.19 16.14
N ASP A 27 11.68 9.48 15.83
CA ASP A 27 11.13 10.49 16.74
C ASP A 27 9.60 10.47 16.82
N GLY A 28 8.95 9.54 16.12
CA GLY A 28 7.50 9.39 16.05
C GLY A 28 6.80 10.41 15.17
N LYS A 29 7.51 11.32 14.50
CA LYS A 29 6.89 12.33 13.64
C LYS A 29 6.61 11.78 12.24
N PRO A 30 5.56 12.27 11.55
CA PRO A 30 5.30 11.88 10.16
C PRO A 30 6.48 12.21 9.24
N VAL A 31 6.82 11.27 8.36
CA VAL A 31 7.75 11.48 7.25
C VAL A 31 6.99 12.14 6.10
N SER A 32 7.57 13.20 5.53
CA SER A 32 6.97 13.89 4.38
C SER A 32 6.78 12.92 3.21
N ARG A 33 5.60 12.98 2.59
CA ARG A 33 5.21 12.17 1.44
C ARG A 33 5.43 12.89 0.10
N GLN A 34 5.88 14.15 0.13
CA GLN A 34 6.04 15.01 -1.04
C GLN A 34 6.92 14.41 -2.16
N HIS A 35 7.91 13.61 -1.78
CA HIS A 35 8.86 13.00 -2.71
C HIS A 35 8.63 11.51 -2.94
N TRP A 36 7.53 10.97 -2.39
CA TRP A 36 7.21 9.56 -2.54
C TRP A 36 6.86 9.22 -3.98
N LYS A 37 7.26 8.01 -4.38
CA LYS A 37 6.90 7.41 -5.67
C LYS A 37 6.59 5.95 -5.46
N VAL A 38 5.45 5.49 -5.97
CA VAL A 38 5.25 4.05 -6.17
C VAL A 38 6.23 3.60 -7.24
N VAL A 39 7.10 2.66 -6.88
CA VAL A 39 8.03 2.01 -7.84
C VAL A 39 7.55 0.62 -8.24
N TYR A 40 6.60 0.06 -7.50
CA TYR A 40 5.98 -1.22 -7.82
C TYR A 40 4.63 -1.38 -7.10
N ALA A 41 3.67 -1.94 -7.82
CA ALA A 41 2.51 -2.63 -7.27
C ALA A 41 2.33 -3.91 -8.09
N ASP A 42 2.08 -5.05 -7.44
CA ASP A 42 1.94 -6.33 -8.15
C ASP A 42 0.69 -6.38 -9.05
N SER A 43 -0.35 -5.66 -8.65
CA SER A 43 -1.63 -5.58 -9.34
C SER A 43 -2.38 -4.30 -8.97
N GLU A 44 -3.16 -3.79 -9.91
CA GLU A 44 -4.00 -2.60 -9.72
C GLU A 44 -5.32 -2.80 -10.48
N GLU A 45 -6.42 -2.34 -9.89
CA GLU A 45 -7.66 -2.14 -10.62
C GLU A 45 -7.66 -0.75 -11.27
N THR A 46 -7.66 -0.73 -12.61
CA THR A 46 -7.66 0.49 -13.41
C THR A 46 -8.71 0.51 -14.53
N ASN A 47 -9.51 -0.55 -14.65
CA ASN A 47 -10.48 -0.70 -15.73
C ASN A 47 -11.91 -0.35 -15.26
N ASP A 48 -12.39 -0.95 -14.18
CA ASP A 48 -13.72 -0.67 -13.62
C ASP A 48 -13.70 0.49 -12.61
N ALA A 49 -12.52 0.84 -12.10
CA ALA A 49 -12.31 1.93 -11.14
C ALA A 49 -10.89 2.49 -11.27
N ASN A 50 -10.64 3.68 -10.70
CA ASN A 50 -9.30 4.30 -10.67
C ASN A 50 -8.59 4.02 -9.33
N ASN A 51 -8.29 2.75 -9.05
CA ASN A 51 -7.70 2.32 -7.78
C ASN A 51 -6.18 2.14 -7.88
N ILE A 52 -5.52 3.12 -8.50
CA ILE A 52 -4.06 3.12 -8.70
C ILE A 52 -3.30 3.18 -7.37
N ALA A 53 -2.12 2.60 -7.34
CA ALA A 53 -1.27 2.46 -6.17
C ALA A 53 -0.85 3.80 -5.56
N SER A 54 -0.75 4.88 -6.35
CA SER A 54 -0.42 6.20 -5.83
C SER A 54 -1.50 6.81 -4.94
N ASN A 55 -2.72 6.25 -4.94
CA ASN A 55 -3.79 6.70 -4.04
C ASN A 55 -3.41 6.51 -2.57
N VAL A 56 -2.46 5.61 -2.23
CA VAL A 56 -2.06 5.37 -0.82
C VAL A 56 -1.35 6.57 -0.16
N PHE A 57 -1.02 7.62 -0.89
CA PHE A 57 -0.40 8.82 -0.33
C PHE A 57 -0.91 10.13 -0.93
N ASP A 58 -2.14 10.14 -1.42
CA ASP A 58 -2.73 11.32 -2.06
C ASP A 58 -3.43 12.28 -1.08
N LEU A 59 -3.43 11.95 0.22
CA LEU A 59 -4.10 12.68 1.30
C LEU A 59 -5.64 12.66 1.18
N GLN A 60 -6.20 11.62 0.55
CA GLN A 60 -7.65 11.46 0.39
C GLN A 60 -8.12 10.10 0.93
N GLU A 61 -8.68 10.08 2.13
CA GLU A 61 -9.21 8.86 2.75
C GLU A 61 -10.36 8.18 1.97
N SER A 62 -10.93 8.88 0.98
CA SER A 62 -11.97 8.35 0.08
C SER A 62 -11.45 7.63 -1.15
N THR A 63 -10.17 7.81 -1.50
CA THR A 63 -9.50 7.08 -2.58
C THR A 63 -8.72 5.92 -1.95
N PHE A 64 -8.37 4.92 -2.75
CA PHE A 64 -7.57 3.80 -2.29
C PHE A 64 -6.89 3.10 -3.47
N TRP A 65 -5.77 2.46 -3.19
CA TRP A 65 -5.26 1.39 -4.02
C TRP A 65 -6.11 0.13 -3.82
N HIS A 66 -6.33 -0.61 -4.90
CA HIS A 66 -6.93 -1.94 -4.86
C HIS A 66 -6.28 -2.82 -5.91
N THR A 67 -6.00 -4.08 -5.58
CA THR A 67 -5.52 -5.07 -6.56
C THR A 67 -6.60 -5.33 -7.63
N GLY A 68 -6.18 -5.79 -8.81
CA GLY A 68 -7.11 -6.04 -9.92
C GLY A 68 -8.23 -7.00 -9.54
N TYR A 69 -9.44 -6.70 -10.01
CA TYR A 69 -10.60 -7.59 -9.87
C TYR A 69 -11.43 -7.72 -11.15
N SER A 70 -11.37 -6.76 -12.06
CA SER A 70 -12.21 -6.72 -13.27
C SER A 70 -11.67 -7.59 -14.41
N THR A 71 -10.34 -7.65 -14.56
CA THR A 71 -9.68 -8.37 -15.65
C THR A 71 -8.96 -9.62 -15.15
N ILE A 72 -8.13 -9.47 -14.11
CA ILE A 72 -7.41 -10.55 -13.44
C ILE A 72 -7.49 -10.28 -11.94
N ALA A 73 -7.81 -11.31 -11.16
CA ALA A 73 -7.80 -11.31 -9.70
C ALA A 73 -6.69 -12.24 -9.19
N PRO A 74 -5.42 -11.81 -9.18
CA PRO A 74 -4.33 -12.65 -8.70
C PRO A 74 -4.52 -12.95 -7.20
N PRO A 75 -4.14 -14.14 -6.71
CA PRO A 75 -4.18 -14.43 -5.28
C PRO A 75 -3.00 -13.76 -4.55
N HIS A 76 -3.12 -13.63 -3.23
CA HIS A 76 -2.02 -13.25 -2.34
C HIS A 76 -0.75 -14.11 -2.55
N PRO A 77 0.44 -13.57 -2.23
CA PRO A 77 0.68 -12.26 -1.60
C PRO A 77 0.65 -11.07 -2.59
N HIS A 78 0.28 -9.89 -2.09
CA HIS A 78 0.29 -8.62 -2.82
C HIS A 78 1.32 -7.67 -2.24
N GLN A 79 1.99 -6.86 -3.07
CA GLN A 79 3.03 -5.95 -2.63
C GLN A 79 2.87 -4.57 -3.25
N ILE A 80 3.11 -3.54 -2.42
CA ILE A 80 3.34 -2.17 -2.87
C ILE A 80 4.71 -1.71 -2.37
N VAL A 81 5.49 -1.11 -3.26
CA VAL A 81 6.83 -0.58 -2.96
C VAL A 81 6.89 0.89 -3.25
N ILE A 82 7.31 1.65 -2.24
CA ILE A 82 7.43 3.10 -2.27
C ILE A 82 8.90 3.48 -2.14
N ASP A 83 9.38 4.28 -3.10
CA ASP A 83 10.59 5.08 -2.94
C ASP A 83 10.22 6.35 -2.18
N LEU A 84 10.93 6.63 -1.08
CA LEU A 84 10.66 7.80 -0.24
C LEU A 84 11.25 9.08 -0.85
N GLY A 85 12.15 8.96 -1.84
CA GLY A 85 12.84 10.08 -2.48
C GLY A 85 14.00 10.67 -1.68
N GLU A 86 14.16 10.26 -0.42
CA GLU A 86 15.28 10.61 0.45
C GLU A 86 15.54 9.51 1.49
N ASP A 87 16.76 9.44 1.99
CA ASP A 87 17.13 8.52 3.07
C ASP A 87 16.52 9.00 4.40
N LYS A 88 15.62 8.19 4.98
CA LYS A 88 14.99 8.41 6.29
C LYS A 88 15.13 7.21 7.19
N ALA A 89 15.39 7.46 8.48
CA ALA A 89 15.21 6.47 9.52
C ALA A 89 13.72 6.35 9.83
N ILE A 90 13.17 5.14 9.70
CA ILE A 90 11.74 4.86 9.88
C ILE A 90 11.55 4.14 11.20
N GLY A 91 10.71 4.70 12.08
CA GLY A 91 10.35 4.14 13.37
C GLY A 91 9.03 3.36 13.35
N GLY A 92 8.16 3.62 12.36
CA GLY A 92 6.88 2.93 12.23
C GLY A 92 6.10 3.32 10.98
N PHE A 93 4.88 2.82 10.89
CA PHE A 93 3.95 3.16 9.83
C PHE A 93 2.50 3.12 10.34
N SER A 94 1.62 3.83 9.65
CA SER A 94 0.17 3.80 9.82
C SER A 94 -0.48 3.29 8.54
N TYR A 95 -1.57 2.53 8.70
CA TYR A 95 -2.37 1.96 7.62
C TYR A 95 -3.83 2.36 7.80
N LEU A 96 -4.41 2.97 6.78
CA LEU A 96 -5.85 3.20 6.68
C LEU A 96 -6.44 2.26 5.61
N PRO A 97 -7.36 1.35 5.96
CA PRO A 97 -8.09 0.55 4.97
C PRO A 97 -9.06 1.43 4.16
N ARG A 98 -9.60 0.89 3.07
CA ARG A 98 -10.73 1.53 2.37
C ARG A 98 -11.89 1.83 3.34
N PRO A 99 -12.63 2.94 3.16
CA PRO A 99 -13.58 3.43 4.16
C PRO A 99 -14.88 2.60 4.25
N GLU A 100 -15.20 1.81 3.23
CA GLU A 100 -16.49 1.14 3.16
C GLU A 100 -16.55 -0.15 4.00
N SER A 101 -17.66 -0.32 4.74
CA SER A 101 -17.90 -1.53 5.52
C SER A 101 -18.25 -2.73 4.62
N GLY A 102 -17.74 -3.91 4.97
CA GLY A 102 -18.08 -5.19 4.31
C GLY A 102 -17.55 -5.33 2.89
N LYS A 103 -16.58 -4.51 2.48
CA LYS A 103 -15.92 -4.59 1.16
C LYS A 103 -14.65 -5.45 1.21
N PRO A 104 -14.26 -6.07 0.08
CA PRO A 104 -13.03 -6.86 -0.03
C PRO A 104 -11.76 -6.01 0.11
N GLY A 105 -10.63 -6.69 0.29
CA GLY A 105 -9.30 -6.06 0.34
C GLY A 105 -8.87 -5.56 1.71
N MET A 106 -9.56 -5.96 2.79
CA MET A 106 -9.21 -5.60 4.17
C MET A 106 -8.04 -6.44 4.65
N ILE A 107 -6.80 -5.92 4.51
CA ILE A 107 -5.55 -6.63 4.83
C ILE A 107 -5.55 -7.07 6.30
N LYS A 108 -5.16 -8.33 6.58
CA LYS A 108 -5.04 -8.87 7.93
C LYS A 108 -3.58 -9.15 8.30
N ASP A 109 -3.00 -10.20 7.72
CA ASP A 109 -1.59 -10.54 7.96
C ASP A 109 -0.72 -9.84 6.92
N TYR A 110 0.37 -9.21 7.36
CA TYR A 110 1.29 -8.49 6.48
C TYR A 110 2.74 -8.61 6.95
N LYS A 111 3.66 -8.30 6.05
CA LYS A 111 5.08 -8.08 6.35
C LYS A 111 5.49 -6.70 5.85
N VAL A 112 6.42 -6.08 6.57
CA VAL A 112 7.05 -4.82 6.18
C VAL A 112 8.52 -5.05 5.93
N TYR A 113 9.02 -4.49 4.84
CA TYR A 113 10.43 -4.49 4.51
C TYR A 113 10.90 -3.08 4.24
N VAL A 114 12.09 -2.75 4.74
CA VAL A 114 12.74 -1.45 4.53
C VAL A 114 14.15 -1.66 3.99
N LYS A 115 14.52 -0.87 2.97
CA LYS A 115 15.85 -0.91 2.36
C LYS A 115 16.32 0.48 1.96
N LYS A 116 17.64 0.70 2.03
CA LYS A 116 18.30 1.87 1.44
C LYS A 116 18.44 1.77 -0.07
N SER A 117 18.63 0.56 -0.60
CA SER A 117 18.73 0.29 -2.03
C SER A 117 17.44 -0.28 -2.60
N PRO A 118 17.20 -0.16 -3.93
CA PRO A 118 16.03 -0.72 -4.58
C PRO A 118 15.79 -2.20 -4.23
N PHE A 119 14.53 -2.61 -4.22
CA PHE A 119 14.17 -4.03 -4.18
C PHE A 119 14.48 -4.68 -5.54
N LYS A 120 14.77 -5.98 -5.52
CA LYS A 120 14.74 -6.80 -6.74
C LYS A 120 13.30 -7.28 -6.85
N LEU A 121 12.61 -6.79 -7.86
CA LEU A 121 11.20 -7.02 -8.12
C LEU A 121 11.05 -8.17 -9.13
#